data_AF-A0A9K3PXI7-F1
#
_entry.id   AF-A0A9K3PXI7-F1
#
_cell.length_a   1.000
_cell.length_b   1.000
_cell.length_c   1.000
_cell.angle_alpha   90.00
_cell.angle_beta   90.00
_cell.angle_gamma   90.00
#
_symmetry.space_group_name_H-M   'P 1'
#
loop_
_entity.id
_entity.type
_entity.pdbx_description
1 polymer ?
#
loop_
_entity_poly.entity_id
_entity_poly.type
_entity_poly.pdbx_seq_one_letter_code
_entity_poly.pdbx_strand_id
1 'polypeptide(L)'
;MSTSASIDFVGKGTLQKELQRTIAAVCRDEVNTGVKSGGLSKEDQQDMAYKLYHGDVDNPDSMGYSEQFLNALGMWKCLFTEDIPDPQSNDPGLLLKRQYHRQEKEIKVHPDEAEAQINLALLSATFLKNRQMVSGRAIIDGGKLVMANVRIMLGILQHSIYQPYLASGSLPSGLEWDDYLEFLLDSFWKHQQAKKQKAEKDVENKPSPSAAAKKSDDDEEEKVEEDVFLEEVKQRPKSWFWTGFIAFAIFGPFVPADQDKKYQLKIFFTSDVDNDDASSKGGRSLLRKKKQEEDNKNLPNPKGFPLPIRPQVRQPQATSCGAQHMF
;
A
#
# COMPACT_ATOMS: atom_id res chain seq x y z
N MET A 1 -2.50 -40.09 -20.57
CA MET A 1 -3.04 -38.83 -21.11
C MET A 1 -2.43 -37.70 -20.30
N SER A 2 -1.64 -36.82 -20.92
CA SER A 2 -0.95 -35.73 -20.24
C SER A 2 -1.94 -34.59 -20.02
N THR A 3 -2.55 -34.52 -18.84
CA THR A 3 -3.35 -33.38 -18.39
C THR A 3 -2.43 -32.17 -18.34
N SER A 4 -2.65 -31.18 -19.21
CA SER A 4 -1.82 -29.99 -19.21
C SER A 4 -1.92 -29.30 -17.85
N ALA A 5 -0.80 -29.17 -17.14
CA ALA A 5 -0.73 -28.69 -15.75
C ALA A 5 -1.04 -27.19 -15.54
N SER A 6 -1.53 -26.49 -16.58
CA SER A 6 -1.82 -25.07 -16.56
C SER A 6 -3.27 -24.82 -16.17
N ILE A 7 -3.51 -23.80 -15.35
CA ILE A 7 -4.83 -23.22 -15.11
C ILE A 7 -5.12 -22.27 -16.27
N ASP A 8 -6.25 -22.45 -16.94
CA ASP A 8 -6.76 -21.46 -17.88
C ASP A 8 -7.54 -20.41 -17.09
N PHE A 9 -7.29 -19.13 -17.36
CA PHE A 9 -7.97 -18.06 -16.64
C PHE A 9 -8.05 -16.82 -17.52
N VAL A 10 -9.28 -16.37 -17.77
CA VAL A 10 -9.56 -15.19 -18.61
C VAL A 10 -8.81 -13.95 -18.10
N GLY A 11 -8.74 -13.81 -16.77
CA GLY A 11 -8.05 -12.72 -16.09
C GLY A 11 -6.53 -12.65 -16.29
N LYS A 12 -5.92 -13.73 -16.77
CA LYS A 12 -4.47 -13.93 -16.87
C LYS A 12 -3.76 -13.81 -15.51
N GLY A 13 -2.45 -13.99 -15.52
CA GLY A 13 -1.62 -13.98 -14.31
C GLY A 13 -1.63 -12.64 -13.55
N THR A 14 -1.86 -11.52 -14.26
CA THR A 14 -1.91 -10.18 -13.63
C THR A 14 -3.10 -10.06 -12.68
N LEU A 15 -4.31 -10.43 -13.14
CA LEU A 15 -5.50 -10.38 -12.29
C LEU A 15 -5.41 -11.44 -11.19
N GLN A 16 -4.99 -12.66 -11.51
CA GLN A 16 -4.76 -13.71 -10.49
C GLN A 16 -3.94 -13.15 -9.33
N LYS A 17 -2.80 -12.53 -9.64
CA LYS A 17 -1.90 -12.00 -8.61
C LYS A 17 -2.48 -10.84 -7.84
N GLU A 18 -3.29 -10.01 -8.47
CA GLU A 18 -3.97 -8.91 -7.78
C GLU A 18 -5.01 -9.42 -6.78
N LEU A 19 -5.81 -10.42 -7.16
CA LEU A 19 -6.77 -11.06 -6.25
C LEU A 19 -6.05 -11.69 -5.05
N GLN A 20 -4.99 -12.46 -5.30
CA GLN A 20 -4.18 -13.08 -4.25
C GLN A 20 -3.57 -12.04 -3.30
N ARG A 21 -3.06 -10.93 -3.84
CA ARG A 21 -2.47 -9.86 -3.03
C ARG A 21 -3.52 -9.09 -2.23
N THR A 22 -4.73 -8.97 -2.76
CA THR A 22 -5.85 -8.36 -2.04
C THR A 22 -6.19 -9.17 -0.80
N ILE A 23 -6.30 -10.50 -0.93
CA ILE A 23 -6.51 -11.41 0.19
C ILE A 23 -5.31 -11.38 1.15
N ALA A 24 -4.09 -11.37 0.61
CA ALA A 24 -2.86 -11.33 1.41
C ALA A 24 -2.70 -10.05 2.23
N ALA A 25 -3.22 -8.90 1.75
CA ALA A 25 -3.22 -7.65 2.49
C ALA A 25 -4.06 -7.76 3.78
N VAL A 26 -5.22 -8.41 3.72
CA VAL A 26 -6.07 -8.70 4.89
C VAL A 26 -5.35 -9.63 5.86
N CYS A 27 -4.79 -10.73 5.36
CA CYS A 27 -4.02 -11.67 6.19
C CYS A 27 -2.89 -10.94 6.93
N ARG A 28 -2.19 -10.03 6.22
CA ARG A 28 -1.12 -9.25 6.82
C ARG A 28 -1.62 -8.28 7.90
N ASP A 29 -2.73 -7.59 7.66
CA ASP A 29 -3.32 -6.70 8.67
C ASP A 29 -3.64 -7.47 9.96
N GLU A 30 -4.21 -8.66 9.84
CA GLU A 30 -4.55 -9.49 11.00
C GLU A 30 -3.33 -10.08 11.70
N VAL A 31 -2.32 -10.55 10.95
CA VAL A 31 -1.04 -10.97 11.55
C VAL A 31 -0.43 -9.81 12.32
N ASN A 32 -0.45 -8.60 11.79
CA ASN A 32 0.16 -7.45 12.44
C ASN A 32 -0.66 -6.90 13.62
N THR A 33 -1.98 -6.97 13.56
CA THR A 33 -2.87 -6.43 14.61
C THR A 33 -3.19 -7.46 15.69
N GLY A 34 -3.12 -8.75 15.38
CA GLY A 34 -3.32 -9.86 16.31
C GLY A 34 -2.15 -10.08 17.27
N VAL A 35 -0.96 -9.56 16.96
CA VAL A 35 0.23 -9.66 17.81
C VAL A 35 0.07 -8.74 19.03
N LYS A 36 -0.50 -9.28 20.11
CA LYS A 36 -0.47 -8.66 21.44
C LYS A 36 0.97 -8.69 21.96
N SER A 37 1.68 -7.57 21.86
CA SER A 37 2.81 -7.15 22.73
C SER A 37 4.01 -8.08 22.94
N GLY A 38 4.16 -9.18 22.20
CA GLY A 38 5.28 -10.13 22.33
C GLY A 38 6.11 -10.40 21.07
N GLY A 39 5.64 -9.97 19.88
CA GLY A 39 6.29 -10.27 18.59
C GLY A 39 6.25 -11.75 18.24
N LEU A 40 5.42 -12.15 17.26
CA LEU A 40 5.49 -13.51 16.71
C LEU A 40 6.82 -13.71 15.98
N SER A 41 7.41 -14.91 16.06
CA SER A 41 8.56 -15.25 15.24
C SER A 41 8.20 -15.15 13.75
N LYS A 42 9.22 -15.02 12.90
CA LYS A 42 8.99 -14.91 11.45
C LYS A 42 8.32 -16.17 10.90
N GLU A 43 8.62 -17.33 11.47
CA GLU A 43 8.01 -18.61 11.14
C GLU A 43 6.53 -18.63 11.59
N ASP A 44 6.23 -18.20 12.80
CA ASP A 44 4.85 -18.16 13.32
C ASP A 44 3.98 -17.17 12.54
N GLN A 45 4.53 -16.02 12.13
CA GLN A 45 3.83 -15.08 11.27
C GLN A 45 3.46 -15.70 9.92
N GLN A 46 4.36 -16.52 9.35
CA GLN A 46 4.11 -17.21 8.08
C GLN A 46 3.06 -18.32 8.24
N ASP A 47 3.11 -19.09 9.34
CA ASP A 47 2.12 -20.12 9.64
C ASP A 47 0.73 -19.49 9.84
N MET A 48 0.65 -18.42 10.63
CA MET A 48 -0.59 -17.68 10.85
C MET A 48 -1.14 -17.10 9.53
N ALA A 49 -0.30 -16.47 8.70
CA ALA A 49 -0.72 -15.97 7.40
C ALA A 49 -1.23 -17.08 6.48
N TYR A 50 -0.59 -18.26 6.51
CA TYR A 50 -1.03 -19.42 5.74
C TYR A 50 -2.41 -19.90 6.18
N LYS A 51 -2.63 -20.05 7.49
CA LYS A 51 -3.92 -20.44 8.07
C LYS A 51 -5.03 -19.44 7.78
N LEU A 52 -4.75 -18.14 7.92
CA LEU A 52 -5.73 -17.09 7.58
C LEU A 52 -6.12 -17.14 6.09
N TYR A 53 -5.16 -17.41 5.21
CA TYR A 53 -5.41 -17.41 3.76
C TYR A 53 -6.15 -18.66 3.29
N HIS A 54 -5.68 -19.85 3.70
CA HIS A 54 -6.15 -21.15 3.19
C HIS A 54 -7.15 -21.85 4.10
N GLY A 55 -7.32 -21.39 5.34
CA GLY A 55 -8.03 -22.13 6.39
C GLY A 55 -7.06 -22.93 7.26
N ASP A 56 -7.53 -23.30 8.45
CA ASP A 56 -6.74 -24.10 9.38
C ASP A 56 -7.02 -25.59 9.17
N VAL A 57 -5.99 -26.36 8.80
CA VAL A 57 -6.12 -27.80 8.50
C VAL A 57 -6.52 -28.57 9.76
N ASP A 58 -6.16 -28.07 10.94
CA ASP A 58 -6.47 -28.70 12.23
C ASP A 58 -7.90 -28.39 12.70
N ASN A 59 -8.59 -27.44 12.04
CA ASN A 59 -9.96 -27.06 12.35
C ASN A 59 -10.83 -27.05 11.07
N PRO A 60 -11.60 -28.11 10.80
CA PRO A 60 -12.36 -28.24 9.55
C PRO A 60 -13.45 -27.18 9.37
N ASP A 61 -13.88 -26.49 10.43
CA ASP A 61 -14.83 -25.39 10.36
C ASP A 61 -14.14 -24.03 10.06
N SER A 62 -12.81 -24.00 9.97
CA SER A 62 -12.01 -22.80 9.73
C SER A 62 -11.95 -22.46 8.25
N MET A 63 -12.79 -21.52 7.83
CA MET A 63 -12.80 -20.99 6.46
C MET A 63 -11.73 -19.90 6.27
N GLY A 64 -10.77 -20.16 5.39
CA GLY A 64 -9.76 -19.18 5.00
C GLY A 64 -10.31 -18.01 4.19
N TYR A 65 -9.57 -16.90 4.14
CA TYR A 65 -10.01 -15.71 3.39
C TYR A 65 -10.13 -15.95 1.89
N SER A 66 -9.38 -16.90 1.32
CA SER A 66 -9.55 -17.29 -0.08
C SER A 66 -10.91 -17.92 -0.37
N GLU A 67 -11.43 -18.73 0.54
CA GLU A 67 -12.76 -19.33 0.43
C GLU A 67 -13.87 -18.32 0.76
N GLN A 68 -13.67 -17.47 1.78
CA GLN A 68 -14.59 -16.36 2.06
C GLN A 68 -14.71 -15.41 0.86
N PHE A 69 -13.62 -15.17 0.14
CA PHE A 69 -13.58 -14.35 -1.07
C PHE A 69 -14.44 -14.96 -2.18
N LEU A 70 -14.32 -16.27 -2.44
CA LEU A 70 -15.10 -16.96 -3.48
C LEU A 70 -16.60 -16.93 -3.19
N ASN A 71 -16.96 -17.02 -1.92
CA ASN A 71 -18.36 -17.01 -1.47
C ASN A 71 -18.91 -15.58 -1.24
N ALA A 72 -18.16 -14.54 -1.62
CA ALA A 72 -18.52 -13.13 -1.42
C ALA A 72 -18.93 -12.79 0.03
N LEU A 73 -18.29 -13.42 1.02
CA LEU A 73 -18.66 -13.27 2.43
C LEU A 73 -18.06 -11.99 3.04
N GLY A 74 -18.84 -11.34 3.91
CA GLY A 74 -18.39 -10.22 4.73
C GLY A 74 -17.78 -9.08 3.91
N MET A 75 -16.47 -8.87 4.10
CA MET A 75 -15.72 -7.76 3.49
C MET A 75 -15.59 -7.87 1.96
N TRP A 76 -15.80 -9.08 1.41
CA TRP A 76 -15.63 -9.35 -0.02
C TRP A 76 -16.89 -9.06 -0.84
N LYS A 77 -18.05 -8.91 -0.19
CA LYS A 77 -19.34 -8.76 -0.87
C LYS A 77 -19.36 -7.62 -1.89
N CYS A 78 -18.73 -6.49 -1.57
CA CYS A 78 -18.71 -5.31 -2.44
C CYS A 78 -17.98 -5.52 -3.78
N LEU A 79 -17.16 -6.57 -3.90
CA LEU A 79 -16.44 -6.89 -5.14
C LEU A 79 -17.32 -7.57 -6.19
N PHE A 80 -18.43 -8.16 -5.75
CA PHE A 80 -19.22 -9.05 -6.61
C PHE A 80 -20.60 -8.49 -6.90
N THR A 81 -21.14 -8.90 -8.03
CA THR A 81 -22.56 -8.79 -8.37
C THR A 81 -23.08 -10.18 -8.70
N GLU A 82 -24.37 -10.39 -8.50
CA GLU A 82 -25.03 -11.64 -8.87
C GLU A 82 -25.01 -11.78 -10.39
N ASP A 83 -24.54 -12.92 -10.88
CA ASP A 83 -24.73 -13.33 -12.27
C ASP A 83 -26.23 -13.60 -12.44
N ILE A 84 -26.90 -12.80 -13.26
CA ILE A 84 -28.33 -12.98 -13.51
C ILE A 84 -28.46 -14.36 -14.17
N PRO A 85 -29.13 -15.33 -13.52
CA PRO A 85 -29.08 -16.71 -13.97
C PRO A 85 -29.64 -16.83 -15.38
N ASP A 86 -28.98 -17.64 -16.20
CA ASP A 86 -29.64 -18.29 -17.34
C ASP A 86 -30.89 -18.99 -16.78
N PRO A 87 -32.09 -18.85 -17.35
CA PRO A 87 -33.32 -19.48 -16.86
C PRO A 87 -33.25 -21.01 -16.65
N GLN A 88 -32.16 -21.67 -17.04
CA GLN A 88 -31.88 -23.09 -16.78
C GLN A 88 -30.89 -23.36 -15.61
N SER A 89 -30.20 -22.35 -15.09
CA SER A 89 -29.29 -22.47 -13.95
C SER A 89 -30.00 -22.10 -12.65
N ASN A 90 -30.04 -23.03 -11.69
CA ASN A 90 -30.69 -22.83 -10.40
C ASN A 90 -29.80 -22.15 -9.35
N ASP A 91 -28.56 -21.81 -9.70
CA ASP A 91 -27.61 -21.14 -8.81
C ASP A 91 -27.16 -19.82 -9.45
N PRO A 92 -27.47 -18.65 -8.85
CA PRO A 92 -26.95 -17.38 -9.34
C PRO A 92 -25.44 -17.35 -9.11
N GLY A 93 -24.68 -17.38 -10.20
CA GLY A 93 -23.22 -17.25 -10.13
C GLY A 93 -22.79 -15.90 -9.55
N LEU A 94 -21.49 -15.74 -9.28
CA LEU A 94 -20.94 -14.44 -8.88
C LEU A 94 -20.06 -13.89 -10.00
N LEU A 95 -20.20 -12.58 -10.27
CA LEU A 95 -19.37 -11.84 -11.21
C LEU A 95 -18.52 -10.83 -10.45
N LEU A 96 -17.21 -10.83 -10.68
CA LEU A 96 -16.34 -9.76 -10.20
C LEU A 96 -16.71 -8.47 -10.94
N LYS A 97 -17.04 -7.40 -10.21
CA LYS A 97 -17.47 -6.12 -10.81
C LYS A 97 -16.38 -5.57 -11.75
N ARG A 98 -16.82 -5.10 -12.93
CA ARG A 98 -15.95 -4.65 -14.03
C ARG A 98 -14.95 -3.56 -13.64
N GLN A 99 -15.35 -2.68 -12.73
CA GLN A 99 -14.51 -1.60 -12.22
C GLN A 99 -13.22 -2.08 -11.53
N TYR A 100 -13.21 -3.31 -10.98
CA TYR A 100 -12.03 -3.86 -10.29
C TYR A 100 -11.10 -4.66 -11.20
N HIS A 101 -11.64 -5.43 -12.16
CA HIS A 101 -10.80 -6.27 -13.03
C HIS A 101 -10.40 -5.59 -14.35
N ARG A 102 -11.14 -4.56 -14.78
CA ARG A 102 -10.82 -3.71 -15.95
C ARG A 102 -10.64 -4.48 -17.28
N GLN A 103 -11.29 -5.64 -17.40
CA GLN A 103 -11.27 -6.44 -18.61
C GLN A 103 -12.57 -6.26 -19.40
N GLU A 104 -12.52 -6.54 -20.70
CA GLU A 104 -13.72 -6.51 -21.55
C GLU A 104 -14.61 -7.73 -21.30
N LYS A 105 -14.00 -8.88 -21.06
CA LYS A 105 -14.71 -10.12 -20.72
C LYS A 105 -15.09 -10.10 -19.25
N GLU A 106 -16.28 -10.59 -18.97
CA GLU A 106 -16.76 -10.84 -17.61
C GLU A 106 -15.86 -11.86 -16.92
N ILE A 107 -15.66 -11.65 -15.61
CA ILE A 107 -14.87 -12.53 -14.77
C ILE A 107 -15.81 -13.16 -13.76
N LYS A 108 -16.16 -14.41 -14.04
CA LYS A 108 -17.06 -15.22 -13.22
C LYS A 108 -16.29 -15.91 -12.09
N VAL A 109 -17.01 -16.23 -11.01
CA VAL A 109 -16.56 -17.10 -9.93
C VAL A 109 -17.34 -18.40 -10.03
N HIS A 110 -16.63 -19.52 -9.98
CA HIS A 110 -17.24 -20.83 -9.99
C HIS A 110 -16.45 -21.78 -9.10
N PRO A 111 -17.11 -22.67 -8.34
CA PRO A 111 -16.39 -23.59 -7.46
C PRO A 111 -15.59 -24.65 -8.23
N ASP A 112 -15.99 -24.98 -9.46
CA ASP A 112 -15.31 -26.01 -10.26
C ASP A 112 -13.95 -25.54 -10.81
N GLU A 113 -12.93 -26.39 -10.62
CA GLU A 113 -11.58 -26.19 -11.12
C GLU A 113 -11.45 -26.36 -12.64
N ALA A 114 -12.43 -26.99 -13.29
CA ALA A 114 -12.43 -27.25 -14.72
C ALA A 114 -12.68 -25.99 -15.58
N GLU A 115 -13.18 -24.91 -14.98
CA GLU A 115 -13.58 -23.71 -15.71
C GLU A 115 -12.52 -22.61 -15.67
N ALA A 116 -12.45 -21.81 -16.73
CA ALA A 116 -11.50 -20.69 -16.88
C ALA A 116 -11.88 -19.45 -16.05
N GLN A 117 -12.32 -19.67 -14.82
CA GLN A 117 -12.98 -18.71 -13.94
C GLN A 117 -12.20 -18.53 -12.63
N ILE A 118 -12.67 -17.64 -11.74
CA ILE A 118 -12.12 -17.55 -10.38
C ILE A 118 -12.62 -18.75 -9.58
N ASN A 119 -11.68 -19.57 -9.11
CA ASN A 119 -11.93 -20.72 -8.24
C ASN A 119 -10.80 -20.87 -7.21
N LEU A 120 -10.94 -21.82 -6.29
CA LEU A 120 -9.96 -22.01 -5.22
C LEU A 120 -8.59 -22.45 -5.75
N ALA A 121 -8.55 -23.32 -6.77
CA ALA A 121 -7.29 -23.71 -7.41
C ALA A 121 -6.54 -22.50 -7.97
N LEU A 122 -7.24 -21.54 -8.59
CA LEU A 122 -6.66 -20.30 -9.08
C LEU A 122 -6.10 -19.44 -7.95
N LEU A 123 -6.88 -19.21 -6.90
CA LEU A 123 -6.51 -18.35 -5.78
C LEU A 123 -5.39 -18.95 -4.94
N SER A 124 -5.32 -20.28 -4.86
CA SER A 124 -4.30 -21.00 -4.10
C SER A 124 -3.03 -21.25 -4.91
N ALA A 125 -3.05 -21.26 -6.25
CA ALA A 125 -1.87 -21.56 -7.06
C ALA A 125 -0.81 -20.43 -7.07
N THR A 126 0.47 -20.79 -7.02
CA THR A 126 1.58 -19.81 -7.08
C THR A 126 1.65 -19.13 -8.45
N PHE A 127 1.38 -19.84 -9.54
CA PHE A 127 1.28 -19.26 -10.88
C PHE A 127 0.25 -20.05 -11.69
N LEU A 128 -0.29 -19.49 -12.77
CA LEU A 128 -1.16 -20.25 -13.68
C LEU A 128 -0.52 -21.56 -14.20
N LYS A 129 0.81 -21.60 -14.33
CA LYS A 129 1.56 -22.79 -14.75
C LYS A 129 2.06 -23.67 -13.59
N ASN A 130 1.90 -23.21 -12.35
CA ASN A 130 2.37 -23.90 -11.16
C ASN A 130 1.27 -23.92 -10.09
N ARG A 131 0.63 -25.09 -9.96
CA ARG A 131 -0.45 -25.36 -9.00
C ARG A 131 0.02 -25.53 -7.55
N GLN A 132 1.31 -25.38 -7.25
CA GLN A 132 1.78 -25.34 -5.85
C GLN A 132 1.08 -24.22 -5.10
N MET A 133 0.65 -24.51 -3.88
CA MET A 133 -0.05 -23.55 -3.04
C MET A 133 0.84 -22.34 -2.71
N VAL A 134 0.24 -21.15 -2.66
CA VAL A 134 0.92 -19.93 -2.19
C VAL A 134 1.34 -20.16 -0.73
N SER A 135 2.63 -20.04 -0.45
CA SER A 135 3.17 -20.23 0.91
C SER A 135 2.88 -19.04 1.83
N GLY A 136 2.94 -19.27 3.14
CA GLY A 136 2.82 -18.21 4.16
C GLY A 136 3.78 -17.03 3.94
N ARG A 137 5.03 -17.33 3.54
CA ARG A 137 6.00 -16.30 3.13
C ARG A 137 5.50 -15.47 1.95
N ALA A 138 5.01 -16.11 0.90
CA ALA A 138 4.53 -15.40 -0.29
C ALA A 138 3.28 -14.56 0.01
N ILE A 139 2.44 -14.97 0.96
CA ILE A 139 1.31 -14.19 1.48
C ILE A 139 1.83 -12.93 2.19
N ILE A 140 2.75 -13.07 3.16
CA ILE A 140 3.35 -11.92 3.86
C ILE A 140 4.03 -10.95 2.89
N ASP A 141 4.87 -11.47 1.98
CA ASP A 141 5.58 -10.66 0.99
C ASP A 141 4.59 -9.96 0.02
N GLY A 142 3.50 -10.64 -0.35
CA GLY A 142 2.40 -10.07 -1.13
C GLY A 142 1.72 -8.90 -0.43
N GLY A 143 1.39 -9.06 0.86
CA GLY A 143 0.84 -7.98 1.68
C GLY A 143 1.79 -6.80 1.82
N LYS A 144 3.09 -7.04 2.06
CA LYS A 144 4.12 -5.97 2.11
C LYS A 144 4.20 -5.17 0.82
N LEU A 145 4.12 -5.84 -0.33
CA LEU A 145 4.13 -5.17 -1.63
C LEU A 145 2.90 -4.28 -1.83
N VAL A 146 1.72 -4.73 -1.41
CA VAL A 146 0.51 -3.90 -1.41
C VAL A 146 0.73 -2.67 -0.55
N MET A 147 1.23 -2.84 0.68
CA MET A 147 1.48 -1.72 1.59
C MET A 147 2.40 -0.64 1.03
N ALA A 148 3.49 -1.05 0.36
CA ALA A 148 4.43 -0.11 -0.24
C ALA A 148 3.73 0.81 -1.26
N ASN A 149 2.85 0.25 -2.10
CA ASN A 149 2.10 1.03 -3.09
C ASN A 149 0.96 1.83 -2.44
N VAL A 150 0.30 1.27 -1.43
CA VAL A 150 -0.75 1.97 -0.67
C VAL A 150 -0.22 3.25 -0.05
N ARG A 151 0.98 3.23 0.54
CA ARG A 151 1.62 4.45 1.10
C ARG A 151 1.82 5.53 0.05
N ILE A 152 2.26 5.15 -1.15
CA ILE A 152 2.39 6.09 -2.28
C ILE A 152 1.04 6.70 -2.63
N MET A 153 -0.01 5.88 -2.74
CA MET A 153 -1.35 6.37 -3.07
C MET A 153 -1.95 7.23 -1.96
N LEU A 154 -1.71 6.92 -0.69
CA LEU A 154 -2.10 7.78 0.43
C LEU A 154 -1.40 9.14 0.37
N GLY A 155 -0.10 9.17 0.04
CA GLY A 155 0.62 10.42 -0.20
C GLY A 155 0.00 11.23 -1.35
N ILE A 156 -0.35 10.58 -2.46
CA ILE A 156 -1.06 11.23 -3.57
C ILE A 156 -2.40 11.82 -3.09
N LEU A 157 -3.18 11.07 -2.32
CA LEU A 157 -4.47 11.54 -1.81
C LEU A 157 -4.34 12.76 -0.88
N GLN A 158 -3.30 12.79 -0.04
CA GLN A 158 -3.00 13.91 0.85
C GLN A 158 -2.70 15.22 0.11
N HIS A 159 -2.34 15.15 -1.17
CA HIS A 159 -2.08 16.31 -2.03
C HIS A 159 -3.12 16.47 -3.14
N SER A 160 -4.33 15.93 -2.95
CA SER A 160 -5.38 15.93 -3.96
C SER A 160 -6.67 16.61 -3.48
N ILE A 161 -7.65 16.72 -4.38
CA ILE A 161 -9.01 17.17 -4.07
C ILE A 161 -9.71 16.32 -3.00
N TYR A 162 -9.23 15.10 -2.76
CA TYR A 162 -9.78 14.18 -1.77
C TYR A 162 -9.25 14.43 -0.35
N GLN A 163 -8.19 15.22 -0.18
CA GLN A 163 -7.55 15.47 1.12
C GLN A 163 -8.54 15.90 2.22
N PRO A 164 -9.46 16.86 1.99
CA PRO A 164 -10.37 17.33 3.04
C PRO A 164 -11.36 16.26 3.52
N TYR A 165 -11.52 15.20 2.75
CA TYR A 165 -12.52 14.17 2.94
C TYR A 165 -11.96 12.86 3.51
N LEU A 166 -10.63 12.76 3.67
CA LEU A 166 -9.99 11.56 4.23
C LEU A 166 -10.47 11.26 5.65
N ALA A 167 -10.74 12.29 6.46
CA ALA A 167 -11.21 12.11 7.84
C ALA A 167 -12.66 11.60 7.92
N SER A 168 -13.54 12.06 7.01
CA SER A 168 -14.93 11.60 6.97
C SER A 168 -15.09 10.26 6.24
N GLY A 169 -14.16 9.93 5.34
CA GLY A 169 -14.23 8.77 4.46
C GLY A 169 -15.38 8.87 3.44
N SER A 170 -15.87 10.09 3.17
CA SER A 170 -16.95 10.35 2.21
C SER A 170 -16.39 10.92 0.91
N LEU A 171 -16.92 10.57 -0.25
CA LEU A 171 -16.46 11.20 -1.49
C LEU A 171 -16.82 12.69 -1.55
N PRO A 172 -16.04 13.52 -2.28
CA PRO A 172 -16.41 14.89 -2.58
C PRO A 172 -17.79 14.98 -3.25
N SER A 173 -18.53 16.04 -2.96
CA SER A 173 -19.85 16.24 -3.54
C SER A 173 -19.81 16.27 -5.07
N GLY A 174 -20.68 15.49 -5.71
CA GLY A 174 -20.77 15.41 -7.17
C GLY A 174 -19.80 14.43 -7.82
N LEU A 175 -18.96 13.73 -7.05
CA LEU A 175 -18.14 12.63 -7.55
C LEU A 175 -18.75 11.28 -7.18
N GLU A 176 -18.71 10.36 -8.12
CA GLU A 176 -19.16 8.98 -7.94
C GLU A 176 -17.98 8.05 -7.61
N TRP A 177 -18.31 6.81 -7.23
CA TRP A 177 -17.30 5.81 -6.90
C TRP A 177 -16.36 5.53 -8.09
N ASP A 178 -16.90 5.49 -9.29
CA ASP A 178 -16.10 5.25 -10.50
C ASP A 178 -15.13 6.41 -10.79
N ASP A 179 -15.51 7.67 -10.51
CA ASP A 179 -14.61 8.82 -10.63
C ASP A 179 -13.42 8.70 -9.67
N TYR A 180 -13.69 8.22 -8.45
CA TYR A 180 -12.64 7.95 -7.47
C TYR A 180 -11.71 6.83 -7.95
N LEU A 181 -12.25 5.72 -8.46
CA LEU A 181 -11.43 4.63 -9.00
C LEU A 181 -10.57 5.07 -10.18
N GLU A 182 -11.10 5.88 -11.11
CA GLU A 182 -10.33 6.42 -12.22
C GLU A 182 -9.24 7.39 -11.74
N PHE A 183 -9.53 8.25 -10.75
CA PHE A 183 -8.53 9.10 -10.11
C PHE A 183 -7.36 8.30 -9.53
N LEU A 184 -7.64 7.19 -8.83
CA LEU A 184 -6.59 6.34 -8.25
C LEU A 184 -5.70 5.75 -9.35
N LEU A 185 -6.29 5.28 -10.44
CA LEU A 185 -5.56 4.66 -11.55
C LEU A 185 -4.70 5.70 -12.29
N ASP A 186 -5.27 6.83 -12.63
CA ASP A 186 -4.59 7.88 -13.39
C ASP A 186 -3.48 8.54 -12.56
N SER A 187 -3.73 8.81 -11.28
CA SER A 187 -2.72 9.44 -10.41
C SER A 187 -1.55 8.51 -10.13
N PHE A 188 -1.80 7.21 -9.88
CA PHE A 188 -0.70 6.25 -9.72
C PHE A 188 0.09 6.06 -11.01
N TRP A 189 -0.59 6.05 -12.16
CA TRP A 189 0.07 5.96 -13.47
C TRP A 189 0.98 7.17 -13.71
N LYS A 190 0.48 8.39 -13.52
CA LYS A 190 1.28 9.63 -13.64
C LYS A 190 2.50 9.58 -12.71
N HIS A 191 2.33 9.16 -11.47
CA HIS A 191 3.43 8.98 -10.53
C HIS A 191 4.49 7.99 -11.05
N GLN A 192 4.08 6.82 -11.55
CA GLN A 192 5.02 5.84 -12.14
C GLN A 192 5.77 6.39 -13.35
N GLN A 193 5.09 7.13 -14.23
CA GLN A 193 5.70 7.68 -15.44
C GLN A 193 6.70 8.80 -15.10
N ALA A 194 6.38 9.68 -14.16
CA ALA A 194 7.30 10.69 -13.66
C ALA A 194 8.56 10.05 -13.06
N LYS A 195 8.41 8.96 -12.28
CA LYS A 195 9.53 8.22 -11.70
C LYS A 195 10.45 7.62 -12.78
N LYS A 196 9.90 7.09 -13.87
CA LYS A 196 10.70 6.55 -14.99
C LYS A 196 11.47 7.66 -15.71
N GLN A 197 10.81 8.79 -15.99
CA GLN A 197 11.45 9.94 -16.65
C GLN A 197 12.60 10.52 -15.80
N LYS A 198 12.42 10.65 -14.47
CA LYS A 198 13.50 11.06 -13.56
C LYS A 198 14.69 10.08 -13.63
N ALA A 199 14.41 8.78 -13.56
CA ALA A 199 15.45 7.75 -13.62
C ALA A 199 16.22 7.72 -14.96
N GLU A 200 15.56 8.02 -16.07
CA GLU A 200 16.21 8.14 -17.39
C GLU A 200 17.12 9.37 -17.47
N LYS A 201 16.66 10.53 -16.98
CA LYS A 201 17.46 11.78 -16.92
C LYS A 201 18.69 11.66 -16.02
N ASP A 202 18.58 10.93 -14.91
CA ASP A 202 19.70 10.70 -13.97
C ASP A 202 20.78 9.76 -14.53
N VAL A 203 20.44 8.95 -15.53
CA VAL A 203 21.41 8.08 -16.23
C VAL A 203 22.11 8.84 -17.34
N GLU A 204 21.41 9.75 -18.02
CA GLU A 204 21.97 10.54 -19.13
C GLU A 204 22.90 11.67 -18.65
N ASN A 205 22.69 12.19 -17.44
CA ASN A 205 23.56 13.19 -16.80
C ASN A 205 24.73 12.61 -16.00
N LYS A 206 24.97 11.30 -16.03
CA LYS A 206 26.18 10.71 -15.44
C LYS A 206 27.32 10.71 -16.45
N PRO A 207 28.40 11.47 -16.25
CA PRO A 207 29.62 11.24 -17.02
C PRO A 207 30.09 9.81 -16.78
N SER A 208 30.43 9.13 -17.89
CA SER A 208 30.93 7.76 -17.97
C SER A 208 31.84 7.37 -16.78
N PRO A 209 31.67 6.18 -16.17
CA PRO A 209 32.28 5.87 -14.88
C PRO A 209 33.76 5.49 -15.02
N SER A 210 34.62 6.31 -14.39
CA SER A 210 35.80 5.80 -13.71
C SER A 210 35.34 5.10 -12.42
N ALA A 211 35.77 3.85 -12.24
CA ALA A 211 35.32 2.95 -11.19
C ALA A 211 35.58 3.46 -9.77
N ALA A 212 34.53 3.59 -8.95
CA ALA A 212 34.53 3.21 -7.53
C ALA A 212 33.13 3.37 -6.92
N ALA A 213 32.69 2.32 -6.24
CA ALA A 213 31.42 2.20 -5.54
C ALA A 213 31.27 3.18 -4.36
N LYS A 214 30.04 3.67 -4.14
CA LYS A 214 29.28 3.59 -2.87
C LYS A 214 27.92 4.28 -3.06
N LYS A 215 26.83 3.52 -2.92
CA LYS A 215 25.48 4.04 -2.76
C LYS A 215 25.26 4.36 -1.28
N SER A 216 24.89 5.59 -0.98
CA SER A 216 24.17 6.00 0.22
C SER A 216 22.83 6.54 -0.26
N ASP A 217 21.74 5.86 0.10
CA ASP A 217 20.39 6.43 0.07
C ASP A 217 20.29 7.37 1.27
N ASP A 218 20.08 8.65 1.01
CA ASP A 218 19.70 9.66 2.01
C ASP A 218 18.27 10.08 1.67
N ASP A 219 17.39 9.95 2.66
CA ASP A 219 15.99 10.37 2.61
C ASP A 219 15.94 11.90 2.59
N GLU A 220 15.73 12.49 1.42
CA GLU A 220 15.24 13.87 1.31
C GLU A 220 13.76 13.84 0.88
N GLU A 221 12.91 14.31 1.78
CA GLU A 221 11.52 14.71 1.51
C GLU A 221 11.53 15.83 0.46
N GLU A 222 11.53 15.45 -0.81
CA GLU A 222 11.47 16.38 -1.94
C GLU A 222 10.05 16.95 -2.04
N LYS A 223 9.90 18.22 -1.60
CA LYS A 223 8.74 19.06 -1.94
C LYS A 223 8.55 19.03 -3.46
N VAL A 224 7.42 18.46 -3.88
CA VAL A 224 7.00 18.48 -5.28
C VAL A 224 6.64 19.92 -5.65
N GLU A 225 7.55 20.64 -6.30
CA GLU A 225 7.21 21.85 -7.06
C GLU A 225 6.43 21.41 -8.31
N GLU A 226 5.15 21.75 -8.33
CA GLU A 226 4.24 21.63 -9.47
C GLU A 226 4.65 22.62 -10.56
N ASP A 227 5.70 22.36 -11.34
CA ASP A 227 5.90 23.03 -12.63
C ASP A 227 6.90 22.30 -13.55
N VAL A 228 6.93 20.97 -13.49
CA VAL A 228 7.51 20.19 -14.58
C VAL A 228 6.44 20.03 -15.66
N PHE A 229 6.59 20.82 -16.72
CA PHE A 229 5.89 20.65 -18.00
C PHE A 229 6.06 19.18 -18.44
N LEU A 230 5.06 18.35 -18.13
CA LEU A 230 5.05 16.94 -18.47
C LEU A 230 4.91 16.83 -19.99
N GLU A 231 6.01 16.49 -20.67
CA GLU A 231 5.96 15.86 -21.99
C GLU A 231 4.85 14.81 -21.98
N GLU A 232 3.99 14.84 -23.01
CA GLU A 232 2.76 14.04 -23.15
C GLU A 232 2.83 12.71 -22.39
N VAL A 233 2.27 12.68 -21.18
CA VAL A 233 2.22 11.44 -20.40
C VAL A 233 1.43 10.45 -21.23
N LYS A 234 2.11 9.39 -21.70
CA LYS A 234 1.47 8.31 -22.45
C LYS A 234 0.18 7.92 -21.73
N GLN A 235 -0.93 7.94 -22.46
CA GLN A 235 -2.24 7.61 -21.92
C GLN A 235 -2.20 6.24 -21.24
N ARG A 236 -2.79 6.13 -20.05
CA ARG A 236 -2.87 4.88 -19.30
C ARG A 236 -3.66 3.83 -20.10
N PRO A 237 -3.14 2.59 -20.24
CA PRO A 237 -3.93 1.51 -20.84
C PRO A 237 -5.21 1.23 -20.03
N LYS A 238 -6.36 1.06 -20.70
CA LYS A 238 -7.66 0.89 -20.02
C LYS A 238 -7.72 -0.31 -19.06
N SER A 239 -7.00 -1.39 -19.39
CA SER A 239 -6.93 -2.63 -18.62
C SER A 239 -5.81 -2.63 -17.56
N TRP A 240 -5.08 -1.52 -17.41
CA TRP A 240 -3.99 -1.43 -16.45
C TRP A 240 -4.52 -1.01 -15.08
N PHE A 241 -3.92 -1.62 -14.05
CA PHE A 241 -4.01 -1.22 -12.65
C PHE A 241 -2.66 -1.46 -11.97
N TRP A 242 -2.41 -0.76 -10.87
CA TRP A 242 -1.22 -0.94 -10.05
C TRP A 242 -1.41 -2.06 -9.01
N THR A 243 -0.32 -2.58 -8.47
CA THR A 243 -0.38 -3.72 -7.54
C THR A 243 -0.92 -3.30 -6.18
N GLY A 244 -2.04 -3.87 -5.75
CA GLY A 244 -2.76 -3.46 -4.55
C GLY A 244 -3.88 -2.45 -4.81
N PHE A 245 -4.19 -2.17 -6.08
CA PHE A 245 -5.31 -1.33 -6.47
C PHE A 245 -6.63 -1.84 -5.89
N ILE A 246 -6.94 -3.13 -6.02
CA ILE A 246 -8.21 -3.67 -5.53
C ILE A 246 -8.27 -3.57 -4.00
N ALA A 247 -7.19 -3.96 -3.31
CA ALA A 247 -7.08 -3.86 -1.86
C ALA A 247 -7.28 -2.41 -1.37
N PHE A 248 -6.66 -1.45 -2.03
CA PHE A 248 -6.81 -0.05 -1.68
C PHE A 248 -8.20 0.50 -1.97
N ALA A 249 -8.81 0.09 -3.08
CA ALA A 249 -10.15 0.53 -3.45
C ALA A 249 -11.19 0.10 -2.41
N ILE A 250 -11.11 -1.12 -1.86
CA ILE A 250 -12.13 -1.64 -0.94
C ILE A 250 -11.78 -1.49 0.54
N PHE A 251 -10.50 -1.30 0.89
CA PHE A 251 -10.06 -1.19 2.29
C PHE A 251 -9.36 0.14 2.62
N GLY A 252 -9.28 1.05 1.66
CA GLY A 252 -8.67 2.36 1.79
C GLY A 252 -9.51 3.36 2.59
N PRO A 253 -9.15 4.66 2.52
CA PRO A 253 -9.79 5.71 3.32
C PRO A 253 -11.26 5.95 2.93
N PHE A 254 -11.61 5.71 1.67
CA PHE A 254 -12.98 5.74 1.17
C PHE A 254 -13.47 4.32 0.99
N VAL A 255 -14.69 4.04 1.44
CA VAL A 255 -15.29 2.71 1.45
C VAL A 255 -16.49 2.69 0.50
N PRO A 256 -16.67 1.64 -0.33
CA PRO A 256 -17.86 1.47 -1.15
C PRO A 256 -19.16 1.63 -0.36
N ALA A 257 -20.21 2.17 -0.99
CA ALA A 257 -21.49 2.45 -0.32
C ALA A 257 -22.16 1.19 0.26
N ASP A 258 -21.89 0.02 -0.31
CA ASP A 258 -22.37 -1.29 0.12
C ASP A 258 -21.46 -1.99 1.15
N GLN A 259 -20.42 -1.31 1.65
CA GLN A 259 -19.44 -1.87 2.57
C GLN A 259 -19.32 -1.09 3.89
N ASP A 260 -19.08 -1.83 4.98
CA ASP A 260 -18.92 -1.28 6.32
C ASP A 260 -17.49 -0.75 6.54
N LYS A 261 -17.37 0.45 7.13
CA LYS A 261 -16.09 1.09 7.47
C LYS A 261 -15.22 0.24 8.39
N LYS A 262 -15.80 -0.68 9.17
CA LYS A 262 -15.02 -1.60 10.03
C LYS A 262 -14.04 -2.49 9.25
N TYR A 263 -14.24 -2.64 7.95
CA TYR A 263 -13.36 -3.45 7.08
C TYR A 263 -12.16 -2.69 6.54
N GLN A 264 -11.97 -1.41 6.88
CA GLN A 264 -10.74 -0.71 6.59
C GLN A 264 -9.55 -1.43 7.24
N LEU A 265 -8.49 -1.66 6.46
CA LEU A 265 -7.29 -2.32 6.96
C LEU A 265 -6.49 -1.31 7.78
N LYS A 266 -6.30 -1.60 9.08
CA LYS A 266 -5.64 -0.69 10.03
C LYS A 266 -4.21 -0.40 9.61
N ILE A 267 -3.55 -1.39 9.02
CA ILE A 267 -2.19 -1.32 8.54
C ILE A 267 -1.98 -0.25 7.47
N PHE A 268 -3.03 0.14 6.72
CA PHE A 268 -2.95 1.23 5.74
C PHE A 268 -2.68 2.58 6.42
N PHE A 269 -3.05 2.74 7.69
CA PHE A 269 -3.02 4.01 8.41
C PHE A 269 -2.00 4.05 9.54
N THR A 270 -1.19 2.99 9.72
CA THR A 270 -0.14 2.94 10.75
C THR A 270 1.23 3.28 10.15
N SER A 271 1.94 4.19 10.80
CA SER A 271 3.26 4.68 10.40
C SER A 271 4.40 3.67 10.59
N ASP A 272 4.24 2.67 11.47
CA ASP A 272 5.40 2.05 12.15
C ASP A 272 5.58 0.53 11.99
N VAL A 273 4.86 -0.14 11.10
CA VAL A 273 4.81 -1.63 11.11
C VAL A 273 5.91 -2.34 10.30
N ASP A 274 6.92 -1.63 9.79
CA ASP A 274 8.02 -2.23 9.01
C ASP A 274 9.41 -2.01 9.63
N ASN A 275 9.50 -1.79 10.95
CA ASN A 275 10.80 -1.68 11.64
C ASN A 275 11.55 -3.03 11.82
N ASP A 276 11.09 -4.12 11.21
CA ASP A 276 11.71 -5.44 11.34
C ASP A 276 13.12 -5.54 10.71
N ASP A 277 13.47 -4.68 9.74
CA ASP A 277 14.80 -4.68 9.11
C ASP A 277 15.77 -3.62 9.66
N ALA A 278 15.32 -2.70 10.52
CA ALA A 278 16.16 -1.62 11.06
C ALA A 278 17.12 -2.10 12.18
N SER A 279 16.82 -3.23 12.84
CA SER A 279 17.59 -3.72 13.98
C SER A 279 18.90 -4.46 13.63
N SER A 280 19.13 -4.79 12.35
CA SER A 280 20.25 -5.63 11.91
C SER A 280 21.45 -4.87 11.31
N LYS A 281 21.25 -3.64 10.79
CA LYS A 281 22.34 -2.89 10.10
C LYS A 281 22.70 -1.52 10.68
N GLY A 282 21.91 -0.96 11.61
CA GLY A 282 22.15 0.37 12.18
C GLY A 282 22.87 0.42 13.55
N GLY A 283 22.85 -0.67 14.32
CA GLY A 283 23.24 -0.67 15.74
C GLY A 283 24.71 -0.28 16.02
N ARG A 284 25.63 -0.58 15.10
CA ARG A 284 27.06 -0.22 15.29
C ARG A 284 27.37 1.24 14.98
N SER A 285 26.54 1.93 14.19
CA SER A 285 26.75 3.35 13.87
C SER A 285 26.34 4.25 15.04
N LEU A 286 25.20 3.95 15.66
CA LEU A 286 24.68 4.71 16.80
C LEU A 286 25.54 4.55 18.07
N LEU A 287 26.07 3.36 18.35
CA LEU A 287 27.02 3.16 19.47
C LEU A 287 28.38 3.84 19.25
N ARG A 288 28.82 4.01 17.99
CA ARG A 288 30.07 4.73 17.70
C ARG A 288 29.91 6.25 17.84
N LYS A 289 28.73 6.79 17.49
CA LYS A 289 28.40 8.21 17.64
C LYS A 289 28.25 8.61 19.12
N LYS A 290 27.60 7.77 19.93
CA LYS A 290 27.51 7.98 21.40
C LYS A 290 28.87 7.91 22.09
N LYS A 291 29.76 7.00 21.67
CA LYS A 291 31.11 6.89 22.24
C LYS A 291 32.02 8.06 21.83
N GLN A 292 31.87 8.62 20.64
CA GLN A 292 32.57 9.85 20.22
C GLN A 292 32.06 11.11 20.93
N GLU A 293 30.78 11.19 21.29
CA GLU A 293 30.25 12.31 22.07
C GLU A 293 30.62 12.25 23.56
N GLU A 294 30.80 11.06 24.13
CA GLU A 294 31.31 10.90 25.51
C GLU A 294 32.83 11.17 25.60
N ASP A 295 33.62 10.77 24.61
CA ASP A 295 35.07 11.05 24.58
C ASP A 295 35.38 12.55 24.36
N ASN A 296 34.48 13.30 23.70
CA ASN A 296 34.65 14.76 23.51
C ASN A 296 34.21 15.62 24.71
N LYS A 297 33.57 15.04 25.73
CA LYS A 297 33.16 15.76 26.95
C LYS A 297 34.21 15.73 28.07
N ASN A 298 35.32 15.01 27.89
CA ASN A 298 36.37 14.84 28.90
C ASN A 298 37.72 15.47 28.52
N LEU A 299 37.73 16.56 27.73
CA LEU A 299 38.94 17.37 27.52
C LEU A 299 39.04 18.48 28.58
N PRO A 300 40.17 18.59 29.31
CA PRO A 300 40.36 19.63 30.32
C PRO A 300 40.54 21.01 29.67
N ASN A 301 39.86 21.97 30.29
CA ASN A 301 39.75 23.37 29.92
C ASN A 301 41.13 24.09 29.85
N PRO A 302 41.55 24.65 28.70
CA PRO A 302 42.66 25.61 28.67
C PRO A 302 42.13 27.03 28.92
N LYS A 303 42.75 27.67 29.91
CA LYS A 303 42.46 29.01 30.42
C LYS A 303 42.53 30.08 29.32
N GLY A 304 41.47 30.89 29.24
CA GLY A 304 41.53 32.36 29.26
C GLY A 304 42.00 33.09 28.01
N PHE A 305 41.05 33.74 27.32
CA PHE A 305 41.23 35.06 26.70
C PHE A 305 39.89 35.84 26.73
N PRO A 306 39.91 37.17 26.96
CA PRO A 306 38.70 37.95 27.19
C PRO A 306 37.98 38.30 25.88
N LEU A 307 36.65 38.24 25.90
CA LEU A 307 35.79 38.66 24.80
C LEU A 307 35.61 40.19 24.78
N PRO A 308 35.45 40.80 23.59
CA PRO A 308 35.17 42.22 23.46
C PRO A 308 33.69 42.55 23.70
N ILE A 309 33.48 43.73 24.28
CA ILE A 309 32.20 44.34 24.65
C ILE A 309 31.32 44.52 23.41
N ARG A 310 30.08 44.01 23.45
CA ARG A 310 29.04 44.24 22.43
C ARG A 310 28.09 45.34 22.90
N PRO A 311 27.76 46.35 22.06
CA PRO A 311 26.93 47.48 22.45
C PRO A 311 25.44 47.11 22.54
N GLN A 312 24.74 47.73 23.50
CA GLN A 312 23.31 47.56 23.72
C GLN A 312 22.47 48.19 22.61
N VAL A 313 21.52 47.41 22.08
CA VAL A 313 20.45 47.89 21.21
C VAL A 313 19.27 48.32 22.08
N ARG A 314 18.87 49.59 21.97
CA ARG A 314 17.69 50.18 22.63
C ARG A 314 16.40 49.59 22.05
N GLN A 315 15.50 49.18 22.93
CA GLN A 315 14.11 48.89 22.58
C GLN A 315 13.30 50.19 22.45
N PRO A 316 12.40 50.31 21.45
CA PRO A 316 11.45 51.41 21.38
C PRO A 316 10.27 51.19 22.34
N GLN A 317 9.89 52.27 23.02
CA GLN A 317 8.77 52.33 23.95
C GLN A 317 7.43 52.37 23.21
N ALA A 318 6.47 51.60 23.72
CA ALA A 318 5.08 51.62 23.29
C ALA A 318 4.37 52.88 23.81
N THR A 319 3.71 53.62 22.92
CA THR A 319 2.80 54.72 23.26
C THR A 319 1.39 54.18 23.45
N SER A 320 0.84 54.34 24.66
CA SER A 320 -0.55 54.04 24.98
C SER A 320 -1.46 55.21 24.55
N CYS A 321 -2.44 54.91 23.70
CA CYS A 321 -3.60 55.78 23.46
C CYS A 321 -4.60 55.55 24.60
N GLY A 322 -4.83 56.58 25.43
CA GLY A 322 -5.88 56.62 26.44
C GLY A 322 -6.88 57.72 26.08
N ALA A 323 -8.10 57.32 25.72
CA ALA A 323 -9.25 58.20 25.64
C ALA A 323 -9.88 58.38 27.03
N GLN A 324 -10.28 59.59 27.40
CA GLN A 324 -11.38 59.79 28.34
C GLN A 324 -12.05 61.15 28.17
N HIS A 325 -13.38 61.07 28.09
CA HIS A 325 -14.37 62.14 28.08
C HIS A 325 -14.59 62.75 29.48
N MET A 326 -15.13 63.97 29.47
CA MET A 326 -16.21 64.52 30.32
C MET A 326 -15.86 65.77 31.13
N PHE A 327 -16.77 66.74 30.97
CA PHE A 327 -16.97 68.04 31.62
C PHE A 327 -16.08 69.21 31.17
#